data_AF-A0A9C9UA68-F1
#
_entry.id   AF-A0A9C9UA68-F1
#
_cell.length_a   1.000
_cell.length_b   1.000
_cell.length_c   1.000
_cell.angle_alpha   90.00
_cell.angle_beta   90.00
_cell.angle_gamma   90.00
#
_symmetry.space_group_name_H-M   'P 1'
#
loop_
_entity.id
_entity.type
_entity.pdbx_description
1 polymer ?
#
loop_
_entity_poly.entity_id
_entity_poly.type
_entity_poly.pdbx_seq_one_letter_code
_entity_poly.pdbx_strand_id
1 'polypeptide(L)'
;GFYQRFPSFSSQYDSKYQLTADEGRYEATKKEADKHMWRVPTLRNVALTAPYFHNGAVKTLDEAVRVMAKAQLSKDLTEQQVTDIVAFLNSLTGEFPQIAMPRLPDTPNSSLVD
;
A
#
# COMPACT_ATOMS: atom_id res chain seq x y z
N GLY A 1 15.36 4.20 0.70
CA GLY A 1 14.24 4.22 -0.26
C GLY A 1 13.83 5.64 -0.55
N PHE A 2 13.10 5.88 -1.64
CA PHE A 2 12.55 7.19 -1.98
C PHE A 2 11.31 7.50 -1.12
N TYR A 3 11.22 8.71 -0.56
CA TYR A 3 10.10 9.16 0.28
C TYR A 3 9.46 10.39 -0.35
N GLN A 4 8.14 10.47 -0.28
CA GLN A 4 7.38 11.60 -0.80
C GLN A 4 6.25 11.97 0.15
N ARG A 5 5.90 13.25 0.19
CA ARG A 5 4.72 13.72 0.90
C ARG A 5 3.45 13.11 0.29
N PHE A 6 2.52 12.66 1.14
CA PHE A 6 1.20 12.20 0.73
C PHE A 6 0.20 12.41 1.87
N PRO A 7 -0.99 12.99 1.60
CA PRO A 7 -1.39 13.68 0.37
C PRO A 7 -0.54 14.92 0.04
N SER A 8 -0.37 15.23 -1.24
CA SER A 8 0.30 16.48 -1.70
C SER A 8 -0.70 17.60 -2.00
N PHE A 9 -1.92 17.24 -2.39
CA PHE A 9 -3.06 18.14 -2.59
C PHE A 9 -4.20 17.67 -1.72
N SER A 10 -4.89 18.61 -1.08
CA SER A 10 -6.04 18.25 -0.25
C SER A 10 -7.21 17.80 -1.12
N SER A 11 -7.92 16.77 -0.64
CA SER A 11 -9.03 16.17 -1.36
C SER A 11 -10.10 15.62 -0.41
N GLN A 12 -11.28 15.31 -0.96
CA GLN A 12 -12.33 14.60 -0.23
C GLN A 12 -11.88 13.23 0.31
N TYR A 13 -10.81 12.65 -0.24
CA TYR A 13 -10.28 11.37 0.20
C TYR A 13 -9.52 11.45 1.51
N ASP A 14 -8.96 12.61 1.85
CA ASP A 14 -8.16 12.81 3.06
C ASP A 14 -9.00 12.51 4.31
N SER A 15 -10.22 13.04 4.36
CA SER A 15 -11.17 12.80 5.44
C SER A 15 -11.86 11.44 5.31
N LYS A 16 -12.27 11.06 4.10
CA LYS A 16 -12.94 9.76 3.84
C LYS A 16 -12.09 8.57 4.29
N TYR A 17 -10.78 8.62 4.05
CA TYR A 17 -9.85 7.52 4.33
C TYR A 17 -8.81 7.84 5.40
N GLN A 18 -8.94 8.97 6.09
CA GLN A 18 -8.06 9.37 7.20
C GLN A 18 -6.57 9.34 6.81
N LEU A 19 -6.24 9.87 5.62
CA LEU A 19 -4.91 9.73 5.00
C LEU A 19 -3.79 10.51 5.72
N THR A 20 -4.14 11.36 6.69
CA THR A 20 -3.22 12.19 7.48
C THR A 20 -3.42 12.00 8.98
N ALA A 21 -4.05 10.90 9.40
CA ALA A 21 -4.29 10.65 10.83
C ALA A 21 -3.00 10.29 11.58
N ASP A 22 -2.02 9.70 10.89
CA ASP A 22 -0.68 9.47 11.40
C ASP A 22 0.35 10.38 10.71
N GLU A 23 1.50 10.58 11.35
CA GLU A 23 2.51 11.56 10.89
C GLU A 23 3.57 10.95 9.94
N GLY A 24 3.42 9.67 9.58
CA GLY A 24 4.31 8.95 8.67
C GLY A 24 5.76 8.88 9.16
N ARG A 25 6.72 9.17 8.27
CA ARG A 25 8.17 9.09 8.55
C ARG A 25 8.60 9.88 9.79
N TYR A 26 7.90 10.97 10.12
CA TYR A 26 8.17 11.77 11.31
C TYR A 26 8.21 10.93 12.60
N GLU A 27 7.35 9.92 12.73
CA GLU A 27 7.28 9.12 13.95
C GLU A 27 8.64 8.48 14.29
N ALA A 28 9.41 8.11 13.26
CA ALA A 28 10.74 7.54 13.39
C ALA A 28 11.85 8.61 13.48
N THR A 29 11.75 9.73 12.75
CA THR A 29 12.86 10.68 12.61
C THR A 29 12.78 11.90 13.54
N LYS A 30 11.58 12.25 14.00
CA LYS A 30 11.25 13.46 14.78
C LYS A 30 11.64 14.79 14.11
N LYS A 31 11.84 14.79 12.79
CA LYS A 31 12.15 16.01 12.02
C LYS A 31 10.88 16.54 11.38
N GLU A 32 10.48 17.77 11.69
CA GLU A 32 9.24 18.37 11.17
C GLU A 32 9.11 18.30 9.64
N ALA A 33 10.22 18.38 8.90
CA ALA A 33 10.24 18.24 7.45
C ALA A 33 9.78 16.86 6.93
N ASP A 34 9.85 15.81 7.77
CA ASP A 34 9.45 14.44 7.45
C ASP A 34 7.96 14.14 7.74
N LYS A 35 7.19 15.10 8.27
CA LYS A 35 5.75 14.91 8.53
C LYS A 35 4.99 14.59 7.24
N HIS A 36 4.15 13.56 7.33
CA HIS A 36 3.36 13.01 6.23
C HIS A 36 4.20 12.59 5.02
N MET A 37 5.48 12.28 5.23
CA MET A 37 6.31 11.64 4.23
C MET A 37 6.22 10.13 4.33
N TRP A 38 6.01 9.49 3.18
CA TRP A 38 5.82 8.06 3.07
C TRP A 38 6.83 7.46 2.10
N ARG A 39 7.28 6.24 2.38
CA ARG A 39 8.08 5.50 1.41
C ARG A 39 7.20 5.22 0.20
N VAL A 40 7.68 5.53 -1.01
CA VAL A 40 6.97 5.15 -2.23
C VAL A 40 7.10 3.64 -2.42
N PRO A 41 6.01 2.86 -2.37
CA PRO A 41 6.07 1.41 -2.49
C PRO A 41 6.31 0.99 -3.94
N THR A 42 6.80 -0.23 -4.13
CA THR A 42 6.80 -0.88 -5.44
C THR A 42 5.39 -1.30 -5.80
N LEU A 43 5.03 -1.27 -7.08
CA LEU A 43 3.70 -1.69 -7.57
C LEU A 43 3.67 -3.14 -8.09
N ARG A 44 4.75 -3.91 -7.96
CA ARG A 44 4.78 -5.33 -8.33
C ARG A 44 3.81 -6.11 -7.45
N ASN A 45 2.99 -6.96 -8.05
CA ASN A 45 1.93 -7.74 -7.40
C ASN A 45 0.87 -6.91 -6.66
N VAL A 46 0.76 -5.60 -6.94
CA VAL A 46 -0.16 -4.71 -6.21
C VAL A 46 -1.61 -5.17 -6.28
N ALA A 47 -2.02 -5.81 -7.37
CA ALA A 47 -3.36 -6.35 -7.56
C ALA A 47 -3.75 -7.43 -6.52
N LEU A 48 -2.78 -8.03 -5.82
CA LEU A 48 -2.99 -9.12 -4.86
C LEU A 48 -2.75 -8.70 -3.41
N THR A 49 -2.44 -7.43 -3.15
CA THR A 49 -2.01 -6.94 -1.83
C THR A 49 -2.97 -5.90 -1.26
N ALA A 50 -4.26 -6.04 -1.54
CA ALA A 50 -5.28 -5.26 -0.86
C ALA A 50 -5.31 -5.58 0.64
N PRO A 51 -5.73 -4.64 1.51
CA PRO A 51 -6.13 -3.27 1.20
C PRO A 51 -4.93 -2.31 1.02
N TYR A 52 -5.18 -1.13 0.46
CA TYR A 52 -4.17 -0.19 -0.02
C TYR A 52 -3.90 0.97 0.95
N PHE A 53 -2.77 1.64 0.71
CA PHE A 53 -2.18 2.73 1.50
C PHE A 53 -1.62 2.29 2.86
N HIS A 54 -0.96 3.23 3.54
CA HIS A 54 -0.25 2.99 4.80
C HIS A 54 -1.17 2.53 5.94
N ASN A 55 -2.45 2.93 5.88
CA ASN A 55 -3.45 2.61 6.88
C ASN A 55 -4.42 1.49 6.43
N GLY A 56 -4.24 0.93 5.22
CA GLY A 56 -5.11 -0.14 4.71
C GLY A 56 -6.58 0.27 4.55
N ALA A 57 -6.90 1.56 4.41
CA ALA A 57 -8.29 2.03 4.43
C ALA A 57 -9.02 1.83 3.09
N VAL A 58 -8.30 1.68 1.97
CA VAL A 58 -8.90 1.60 0.63
C VAL A 58 -8.92 0.14 0.16
N LYS A 59 -10.10 -0.36 -0.21
CA LYS A 59 -10.31 -1.80 -0.45
C LYS A 59 -10.02 -2.24 -1.88
N THR A 60 -10.22 -1.38 -2.87
CA THR A 60 -10.17 -1.75 -4.29
C THR A 60 -9.09 -0.97 -5.03
N LEU A 61 -8.53 -1.59 -6.07
CA LEU A 61 -7.38 -1.03 -6.79
C LEU A 61 -7.77 0.20 -7.62
N ASP A 62 -8.98 0.20 -8.18
CA ASP A 62 -9.53 1.33 -8.94
C ASP A 62 -9.73 2.56 -8.05
N GLU A 63 -10.25 2.38 -6.83
CA GLU A 63 -10.39 3.47 -5.86
C GLU A 63 -9.01 3.97 -5.42
N ALA A 64 -8.04 3.07 -5.21
CA ALA A 64 -6.67 3.48 -4.89
C ALA A 64 -6.04 4.32 -6.01
N VAL A 65 -6.30 4.00 -7.28
CA VAL A 65 -5.87 4.80 -8.44
C VAL A 65 -6.52 6.19 -8.41
N ARG A 66 -7.82 6.29 -8.14
CA ARG A 66 -8.54 7.58 -8.04
C ARG A 66 -8.03 8.44 -6.89
N VAL A 67 -7.83 7.83 -5.73
CA VAL A 67 -7.27 8.49 -4.54
C VAL A 67 -5.90 9.06 -4.87
N MET A 68 -5.00 8.26 -5.46
CA MET A 68 -3.66 8.73 -5.85
C MET A 68 -3.71 9.85 -6.89
N ALA A 69 -4.53 9.73 -7.92
CA ALA A 69 -4.66 10.75 -8.95
C ALA A 69 -5.11 12.10 -8.36
N LYS A 70 -6.08 12.07 -7.44
CA LYS A 70 -6.60 13.29 -6.81
C LYS A 70 -5.66 13.84 -5.75
N ALA A 71 -5.26 13.02 -4.78
CA ALA A 71 -4.47 13.43 -3.62
C ALA A 71 -3.02 13.80 -3.96
N GLN A 72 -2.46 13.22 -5.03
CA GLN A 72 -1.05 13.45 -5.39
C GLN A 72 -0.86 14.36 -6.60
N LEU A 73 -1.81 14.38 -7.54
CA LEU A 73 -1.68 15.14 -8.80
C LEU A 73 -2.80 16.15 -9.02
N SER A 74 -3.80 16.22 -8.12
CA SER A 74 -5.01 17.03 -8.29
C SER A 74 -5.74 16.77 -9.63
N LYS A 75 -5.77 15.50 -10.06
CA LYS A 75 -6.43 15.09 -11.30
C LYS A 75 -7.68 14.27 -11.02
N ASP A 76 -8.72 14.53 -11.81
CA ASP A 76 -9.87 13.67 -11.93
C ASP A 76 -9.69 12.80 -13.18
N LEU A 77 -9.73 11.48 -12.99
CA LEU A 77 -9.60 10.52 -14.08
C LEU A 77 -10.98 10.09 -14.57
N THR A 78 -11.10 9.87 -15.87
CA THR A 78 -12.29 9.21 -16.43
C THR A 78 -12.33 7.74 -16.06
N GLU A 79 -13.50 7.12 -16.14
CA GLU A 79 -13.66 5.68 -15.92
C GLU A 79 -12.71 4.87 -16.80
N GLN A 80 -12.61 5.20 -18.09
CA GLN A 80 -11.72 4.51 -19.01
C GLN A 80 -10.25 4.62 -18.59
N GLN A 81 -9.80 5.81 -18.16
CA GLN A 81 -8.43 6.00 -17.69
C GLN A 81 -8.13 5.17 -16.44
N VAL A 82 -9.09 5.09 -15.52
CA VAL A 82 -8.96 4.24 -14.33
C VAL A 82 -8.88 2.77 -14.75
N THR A 83 -9.76 2.31 -15.64
CA THR A 83 -9.74 0.95 -16.17
C THR A 83 -8.39 0.62 -16.83
N ASP A 84 -7.86 1.51 -17.66
CA ASP A 84 -6.59 1.30 -18.37
C ASP A 84 -5.41 1.21 -17.39
N ILE A 85 -5.36 2.09 -16.38
CA ILE A 85 -4.33 2.07 -15.34
C ILE A 85 -4.46 0.79 -14.51
N VAL A 86 -5.68 0.42 -14.10
CA VAL A 86 -5.91 -0.82 -13.34
C VAL A 86 -5.49 -2.04 -14.16
N ALA A 87 -5.80 -2.07 -15.46
CA ALA A 87 -5.36 -3.15 -16.35
C ALA A 87 -3.82 -3.24 -16.40
N PHE A 88 -3.13 -2.11 -16.51
CA PHE A 88 -1.67 -2.06 -16.42
C PHE A 88 -1.17 -2.55 -15.05
N LEU A 89 -1.75 -2.13 -13.93
CA LEU A 89 -1.33 -2.56 -12.60
C LEU A 89 -1.56 -4.07 -12.36
N ASN A 90 -2.61 -4.64 -12.94
CA ASN A 90 -2.83 -6.09 -12.91
C ASN A 90 -1.72 -6.86 -13.65
N SER A 91 -1.20 -6.32 -14.75
CA SER A 91 -0.11 -6.96 -15.51
C SER A 91 1.24 -6.93 -14.78
N LEU A 92 1.36 -6.17 -13.69
CA LEU A 92 2.54 -6.18 -12.81
C LEU A 92 2.57 -7.39 -11.84
N THR A 93 1.62 -8.31 -11.97
CA THR A 93 1.57 -9.55 -11.18
C THR A 93 2.46 -10.61 -11.81
N GLY A 94 3.48 -11.06 -11.07
CA GLY A 94 4.36 -12.14 -11.49
C GLY A 94 3.93 -13.50 -10.93
N GLU A 95 4.59 -14.56 -11.41
CA GLU A 95 4.44 -15.89 -10.85
C GLU A 95 4.94 -15.93 -9.40
N PHE A 96 4.15 -16.57 -8.53
CA PHE A 96 4.56 -16.83 -7.15
C PHE A 96 5.52 -18.02 -7.12
N PRO A 97 6.55 -17.97 -6.25
CA PRO A 97 7.40 -19.14 -6.05
C PRO A 97 6.58 -20.29 -5.47
N GLN A 98 6.88 -21.51 -5.91
CA GLN A 98 6.36 -22.70 -5.25
C GLN A 98 7.08 -22.88 -3.91
N ILE A 99 6.33 -22.84 -2.81
CA ILE A 99 6.86 -23.03 -1.45
C ILE A 99 6.32 -24.34 -0.91
N ALA A 100 7.21 -25.32 -0.71
CA ALA A 100 6.86 -26.55 0.01
C ALA A 100 6.84 -26.27 1.52
N MET A 101 5.81 -26.77 2.21
CA MET A 101 5.72 -26.69 3.67
C MET A 101 6.92 -27.41 4.31
N PRO A 102 7.79 -26.70 5.06
CA PRO A 102 8.92 -27.35 5.71
C PRO A 102 8.45 -28.19 6.89
N ARG A 103 9.21 -29.23 7.23
CA ARG A 103 9.08 -29.87 8.55
C ARG A 103 9.78 -28.98 9.57
N LEU A 104 9.01 -28.44 10.49
CA LEU A 104 9.55 -27.71 11.64
C LEU A 104 10.20 -28.69 12.62
N PRO A 105 11.27 -28.30 13.32
CA PRO A 105 11.84 -29.12 14.38
C PRO A 105 10.84 -29.24 15.54
N ASP A 106 10.92 -30.35 16.28
CA ASP A 106 10.20 -30.51 17.53
C ASP A 106 10.66 -29.46 18.55
N THR A 107 9.74 -29.00 19.40
CA THR A 107 10.11 -28.18 20.56
C THR A 107 10.94 -29.00 21.54
N PRO A 108 12.09 -28.48 22.04
CA PRO A 108 12.87 -29.18 23.06
C PRO A 108 12.00 -29.54 24.27
N ASN A 109 12.12 -30.77 24.78
CA ASN A 109 11.44 -31.32 25.96
C ASN A 109 9.93 -31.61 25.85
N SER A 110 9.36 -31.68 24.64
CA SER A 110 8.01 -32.23 24.43
C SER A 110 8.06 -33.30 23.35
N SER A 111 8.37 -34.55 23.74
CA SER A 111 8.12 -35.69 22.86
C SER A 111 6.64 -36.05 23.03
N LEU A 112 5.84 -35.89 21.97
CA LEU A 112 4.52 -36.51 21.87
C LEU A 112 4.71 -37.97 21.45
N VAL A 113 5.33 -38.73 22.34
CA VAL A 113 5.36 -40.19 22.27
C VAL A 113 4.69 -40.64 23.55
N ASP A 114 3.40 -40.95 23.44
CA ASP A 114 2.70 -41.77 24.44
C ASP A 114 3.25 -43.20 24.44
#